data_AF-L8MWF1-F1
#
_entry.id   AF-L8MWF1-F1
#
_cell.length_a   1.000
_cell.length_b   1.000
_cell.length_c   1.000
_cell.angle_alpha   90.00
_cell.angle_beta   90.00
_cell.angle_gamma   90.00
#
_symmetry.space_group_name_H-M   'P 1'
#
loop_
_entity.id
_entity.type
_entity.pdbx_description
1 polymer ?
#
loop_
_entity_poly.entity_id
_entity_poly.type
_entity_poly.pdbx_seq_one_letter_code
_entity_poly.pdbx_strand_id
1 'polypeptide(L)'
;MSPLLTKVLDEATQLTPQEQLQLVSHLINIWQQIPHLNEISNGKTTPSPTLSRKNLFGCMKGKIKMAPDFDTPLADFAEYM
;
A
#
# COMPACT_ATOMS: atom_id res chain seq x y z
N MET A 1 19.00 -4.86 -0.53
CA MET A 1 18.09 -5.96 -0.94
C MET A 1 17.59 -6.64 0.31
N SER A 2 16.28 -6.87 0.46
CA SER A 2 15.76 -7.52 1.67
C SER A 2 16.19 -8.99 1.73
N PRO A 3 16.48 -9.55 2.92
CA PRO A 3 16.99 -10.92 3.06
C PRO A 3 15.96 -11.99 2.63
N LEU A 4 14.68 -11.62 2.57
CA LEU A 4 13.60 -12.45 2.05
C LEU A 4 13.66 -12.54 0.53
N LEU A 5 13.87 -11.42 -0.16
CA LEU A 5 13.95 -11.41 -1.62
C LEU A 5 15.15 -12.21 -2.13
N THR A 6 16.29 -12.15 -1.44
CA THR A 6 17.47 -12.92 -1.84
C THR A 6 17.22 -14.42 -1.77
N LYS A 7 16.59 -14.91 -0.70
CA LYS A 7 16.24 -16.34 -0.57
C LYS A 7 15.24 -16.80 -1.63
N VAL A 8 14.22 -16.00 -1.91
CA VAL A 8 13.21 -16.31 -2.93
C VAL A 8 13.84 -16.34 -4.32
N LEU A 9 14.79 -15.44 -4.61
CA LEU A 9 15.55 -15.44 -5.86
C LEU A 9 16.45 -16.68 -5.97
N ASP A 10 17.18 -17.03 -4.91
CA ASP A 10 18.04 -18.22 -4.90
C ASP A 10 17.23 -19.51 -5.12
N GLU A 11 16.01 -19.58 -4.57
CA GLU A 11 15.09 -20.70 -4.78
C GLU A 11 14.52 -20.70 -6.20
N ALA A 12 14.12 -19.54 -6.73
CA ALA A 12 13.59 -19.40 -8.09
C ALA A 12 14.59 -19.84 -9.19
N THR A 13 15.90 -19.66 -8.95
CA THR A 13 16.94 -20.05 -9.92
C THR A 13 17.22 -21.55 -9.97
N GLN A 14 16.75 -22.33 -8.98
CA GLN A 14 16.92 -23.79 -8.94
C GLN A 14 15.79 -24.55 -9.65
N LEU A 15 14.69 -23.87 -10.02
CA LEU A 15 13.58 -24.50 -10.75
C LEU A 15 13.94 -24.82 -12.19
N THR A 16 13.26 -25.84 -12.73
CA THR A 16 13.39 -26.17 -14.15
C THR A 16 12.81 -25.03 -15.02
N PRO A 17 13.26 -24.88 -16.27
CA PRO A 17 12.77 -23.81 -17.15
C PRO A 17 11.25 -23.81 -17.35
N GLN A 18 10.60 -24.98 -17.28
CA GLN A 18 9.15 -25.09 -17.41
C GLN A 18 8.42 -24.57 -16.17
N GLU A 19 8.91 -24.91 -14.98
CA GLU A 19 8.34 -24.43 -13.72
C GLU A 19 8.55 -22.92 -13.56
N GLN A 20 9.67 -22.38 -14.03
CA GLN A 20 9.90 -20.93 -14.06
C GLN A 20 8.87 -20.21 -14.93
N LEU A 21 8.53 -20.74 -16.11
CA LEU A 21 7.50 -20.17 -16.97
C LEU A 21 6.10 -20.26 -16.35
N GLN A 22 5.81 -21.37 -15.66
CA GLN A 22 4.56 -21.52 -14.91
C GLN A 22 4.48 -20.49 -13.77
N LEU A 23 5.56 -20.28 -13.03
CA LEU A 23 5.63 -19.31 -11.95
C LEU A 23 5.48 -17.88 -12.49
N VAL A 24 6.18 -17.53 -13.57
CA VAL A 24 6.06 -16.21 -14.22
C VAL A 24 4.63 -15.98 -14.73
N SER A 25 4.02 -16.95 -15.40
CA SER A 25 2.64 -16.82 -15.88
C SER A 25 1.64 -16.70 -14.72
N HIS A 26 1.86 -17.45 -13.63
CA HIS A 26 1.06 -17.33 -12.41
C HIS A 26 1.19 -15.93 -11.79
N LEU A 27 2.42 -15.40 -11.66
CA LEU A 27 2.64 -14.06 -11.13
C LEU A 27 1.96 -13.01 -12.00
N ILE A 28 2.13 -13.07 -13.33
CA ILE A 28 1.47 -12.15 -14.26
C ILE A 28 -0.05 -12.21 -14.08
N ASN A 29 -0.64 -13.39 -13.95
CA ASN A 29 -2.07 -13.54 -13.70
C ASN A 29 -2.50 -12.89 -12.37
N ILE A 30 -1.74 -13.06 -11.29
CA ILE A 30 -2.02 -12.40 -10.00
C ILE A 30 -1.97 -10.87 -10.16
N TRP A 31 -0.94 -10.34 -10.82
CA TRP A 31 -0.78 -8.90 -11.02
C TRP A 31 -1.87 -8.31 -11.92
N GLN A 32 -2.34 -9.07 -12.91
CA GLN A 32 -3.45 -8.67 -13.79
C GLN A 32 -4.81 -8.79 -13.08
N GLN A 33 -4.94 -9.68 -12.10
CA GLN A 33 -6.15 -9.89 -11.29
C GLN A 33 -6.25 -8.98 -10.06
N ILE A 34 -5.65 -7.79 -10.05
CA ILE A 34 -5.96 -6.80 -9.01
C ILE A 34 -7.30 -6.12 -9.33
N PRO A 35 -8.42 -6.70 -8.86
CA PRO A 35 -9.37 -5.92 -8.10
C PRO A 35 -9.67 -6.61 -6.75
N HIS A 36 -9.93 -5.80 -5.71
CA HIS A 36 -10.44 -6.22 -4.38
C HIS A 36 -9.46 -6.51 -3.23
N LEU A 37 -8.29 -5.87 -3.17
CA LEU A 37 -7.44 -5.86 -1.95
C LEU A 37 -7.95 -4.91 -0.84
N ASN A 38 -9.27 -4.77 -0.65
CA ASN A 38 -9.87 -3.89 0.39
C ASN A 38 -11.10 -4.50 1.08
N GLU A 39 -11.19 -5.82 1.23
CA GLU A 39 -12.24 -6.43 2.06
C GLU A 39 -11.65 -7.39 3.09
N ILE A 40 -11.00 -6.80 4.10
CA ILE A 40 -10.87 -7.44 5.41
C ILE A 40 -11.51 -6.49 6.43
N SER A 41 -12.83 -6.53 6.54
CA SER A 41 -13.51 -6.15 7.77
C SER A 41 -14.84 -6.91 7.90
N ASN A 42 -14.78 -8.02 8.64
CA ASN A 42 -15.84 -8.59 9.47
C ASN A 42 -17.30 -8.30 9.04
N GLY A 43 -17.88 -9.25 8.29
CA GLY A 43 -19.27 -9.66 8.46
C GLY A 43 -20.37 -8.64 8.13
N LYS A 44 -20.47 -8.17 6.89
CA LYS A 44 -21.76 -7.81 6.28
C LYS A 44 -21.62 -7.67 4.75
N THR A 45 -22.16 -8.62 4.01
CA THR A 45 -22.28 -8.57 2.55
C THR A 45 -23.29 -7.50 2.16
N THR A 46 -22.80 -6.29 1.83
CA THR A 46 -23.54 -5.32 1.03
C THR A 46 -22.65 -4.92 -0.14
N PRO A 47 -23.15 -4.93 -1.39
CA PRO A 47 -22.33 -4.62 -2.56
C PRO A 47 -21.75 -3.22 -2.39
N SER A 48 -20.42 -3.16 -2.28
CA SER A 48 -19.64 -1.96 -2.07
C SER A 48 -19.92 -0.95 -3.18
N PRO A 49 -20.33 0.30 -2.87
CA PRO A 49 -20.41 1.34 -3.88
C PRO A 49 -18.98 1.66 -4.30
N THR A 50 -18.68 1.45 -5.57
CA THR A 50 -17.39 1.76 -6.20
C THR A 50 -16.87 3.09 -5.68
N LEU A 51 -15.81 3.06 -4.86
CA LEU A 51 -15.28 4.23 -4.17
C LEU A 51 -14.82 5.26 -5.21
N SER A 52 -15.67 6.25 -5.47
CA SER A 52 -15.39 7.34 -6.39
C SER A 52 -14.10 8.05 -5.96
N ARG A 53 -13.16 8.25 -6.88
CA ARG A 53 -11.91 9.00 -6.62
C ARG A 53 -12.17 10.40 -6.05
N LYS A 54 -13.33 10.99 -6.35
CA LYS A 54 -13.79 12.28 -5.79
C LYS A 54 -14.05 12.23 -4.28
N ASN A 55 -14.34 11.04 -3.74
CA ASN A 55 -14.49 10.78 -2.32
C ASN A 55 -13.19 10.28 -1.67
N LEU A 56 -12.13 10.00 -2.44
CA LEU A 56 -10.84 9.55 -1.93
C LEU A 56 -10.05 10.71 -1.29
N PHE A 57 -10.12 11.88 -1.92
CA PHE A 57 -9.56 13.12 -1.40
C PHE A 57 -10.67 13.94 -0.75
N GLY A 58 -10.74 13.89 0.58
CA GLY A 58 -11.77 14.58 1.35
C GLY A 58 -12.13 13.91 2.67
N CYS A 59 -11.81 12.62 2.85
CA CYS A 59 -12.10 11.86 4.08
C CYS A 59 -11.40 12.43 5.32
N MET A 60 -10.25 13.08 5.13
CA MET A 60 -9.41 13.58 6.21
C MET A 60 -9.82 14.97 6.70
N LYS A 61 -10.69 15.68 5.96
CA LYS A 61 -11.10 17.05 6.30
C LYS A 61 -11.86 17.04 7.63
N GLY A 62 -11.29 17.70 8.65
CA GLY A 62 -11.84 17.75 10.01
C GLY A 62 -11.53 16.54 10.90
N LYS A 63 -10.77 15.55 10.40
CA LYS A 63 -10.29 14.41 11.20
C LYS A 63 -8.92 14.66 11.84
N ILE A 64 -8.16 15.61 11.32
CA ILE A 64 -6.91 16.08 11.91
C ILE A 64 -7.23 17.32 12.75
N LYS A 65 -6.96 17.24 14.05
CA LYS A 65 -6.91 18.41 14.92
C LYS A 65 -5.46 18.88 14.96
N MET A 66 -5.21 20.07 14.44
CA MET A 66 -3.92 20.73 14.64
C MET A 66 -3.83 21.17 16.10
N ALA A 67 -2.63 21.09 16.66
CA ALA A 67 -2.38 21.64 17.97
C ALA A 67 -2.53 23.18 17.94
N PRO A 68 -2.98 23.83 19.03
CA PRO A 68 -3.21 25.28 19.04
C PRO A 68 -1.97 26.12 18.76
N ASP A 69 -0.79 25.52 18.92
CA ASP A 69 0.53 26.09 18.80
C ASP A 69 1.21 25.76 17.46
N PHE A 70 0.53 25.10 16.53
CA PHE A 70 1.13 24.73 15.24
C PHE A 70 1.69 25.93 14.46
N ASP A 71 0.98 27.06 14.49
CA ASP A 71 1.41 28.30 13.85
C ASP A 71 2.26 29.18 14.78
N THR A 72 2.58 28.73 16.00
CA THR A 72 3.42 29.52 16.89
C THR A 72 4.86 29.57 16.35
N PRO A 73 5.51 30.75 16.40
CA PRO A 73 6.89 30.87 15.98
C PRO A 73 7.77 29.93 16.79
N LEU A 74 8.53 29.08 16.11
CA LEU A 74 9.49 28.21 16.75
C LEU A 74 10.65 29.07 17.27
N ALA A 75 10.66 29.36 18.57
CA ALA A 75 11.66 30.19 19.22
C ALA A 75 13.09 29.65 19.06
N ASP A 76 13.23 28.32 18.92
CA ASP A 76 14.51 27.62 18.78
C ASP A 76 15.24 27.92 17.45
N PHE A 77 14.58 28.52 16.46
CA PHE A 77 15.23 28.91 15.19
C PHE A 77 15.67 30.38 15.16
N ALA A 78 15.40 31.16 16.22
CA ALA A 78 15.86 32.54 16.30
C ALA A 78 17.39 32.67 16.34
N GLU A 79 18.10 31.60 16.75
CA GLU A 79 19.55 31.57 16.81
C GLU A 79 20.20 31.19 15.44
N TYR A 80 19.39 30.71 14.48
CA TYR A 80 19.85 30.21 13.18
C TYR A 80 19.38 31.03 11.96
N MET A 81 18.53 32.05 12.16
CA MET A 81 18.08 33.02 11.14
C MET A 81 18.71 34.38 11.38
#